data_AF-A0A520C3A8-F1
#
_entry.id   AF-A0A520C3A8-F1
#
_cell.length_a   1.000
_cell.length_b   1.000
_cell.length_c   1.000
_cell.angle_alpha   90.00
_cell.angle_beta   90.00
_cell.angle_gamma   90.00
#
_symmetry.space_group_name_H-M   'P 1'
#
loop_
_entity.id
_entity.type
_entity.pdbx_description
1 polymer ?
#
loop_
_entity_poly.entity_id
_entity_poly.type
_entity_poly.pdbx_seq_one_letter_code
_entity_poly.pdbx_strand_id
1 'polypeptide(L)'
;MKQFFSDFSKLIKFRLTFTVVFSASIAFLIGSKIQVDRAIIDEINWTNWLILIVGGFLVTGAANCFNEIIEVDLDKLMTRTKDRPMPAGRMTTGQGLVSGLVMGIAGTWLLGKLNLETGLISVFSILLYAFAYTPLKRKSPIAVFVGALPGAFPPL
;
A
#
# COMPACT_ATOMS: atom_id res chain seq x y z
N MET A 1 -7.31 -24.01 3.11
CA MET A 1 -6.19 -23.24 2.49
C MET A 1 -6.62 -22.34 1.34
N LYS A 2 -7.25 -22.85 0.26
CA LYS A 2 -7.66 -22.01 -0.91
C LYS A 2 -8.50 -20.78 -0.55
N GLN A 3 -9.46 -20.93 0.37
CA GLN A 3 -10.32 -19.83 0.81
C GLN A 3 -9.53 -18.71 1.52
N PHE A 4 -8.59 -19.07 2.40
CA PHE A 4 -7.77 -18.10 3.14
C PHE A 4 -6.91 -17.25 2.20
N PHE A 5 -6.24 -17.87 1.22
CA PHE A 5 -5.45 -17.13 0.23
C PHE A 5 -6.31 -16.19 -0.62
N SER A 6 -7.51 -16.64 -1.02
CA SER A 6 -8.47 -15.79 -1.73
C SER A 6 -8.90 -14.59 -0.88
N ASP A 7 -9.24 -14.82 0.38
CA ASP A 7 -9.65 -13.74 1.29
C ASP A 7 -8.50 -12.78 1.59
N PHE A 8 -7.29 -13.28 1.85
CA PHE A 8 -6.12 -12.43 2.02
C PHE A 8 -5.81 -11.61 0.77
N SER A 9 -5.90 -12.20 -0.43
CA SER A 9 -5.72 -11.49 -1.71
C SER A 9 -6.76 -10.37 -1.91
N LYS A 10 -7.99 -10.56 -1.42
CA LYS A 10 -9.05 -9.54 -1.45
C LYS A 10 -8.77 -8.43 -0.44
N LEU A 11 -8.34 -8.79 0.76
CA LEU A 11 -8.00 -7.86 1.85
C LEU A 11 -6.92 -6.88 1.41
N ILE A 12 -5.82 -7.38 0.83
CA ILE A 12 -4.72 -6.53 0.35
C ILE A 12 -5.02 -5.86 -1.01
N LYS A 13 -6.18 -6.14 -1.61
CA LYS A 13 -6.57 -5.74 -2.98
C LYS A 13 -5.43 -5.98 -3.99
N PHE A 14 -5.02 -7.24 -4.12
CA PHE A 14 -3.81 -7.66 -4.86
C PHE A 14 -3.57 -6.93 -6.19
N ARG A 15 -4.60 -6.84 -7.05
CA ARG A 15 -4.49 -6.16 -8.35
C ARG A 15 -4.10 -4.68 -8.24
N LEU A 16 -4.71 -3.96 -7.30
CA LEU A 16 -4.42 -2.54 -7.07
C LEU A 16 -2.99 -2.39 -6.54
N THR A 17 -2.64 -3.19 -5.54
CA THR A 17 -1.31 -3.19 -4.94
C THR A 17 -0.22 -3.51 -5.95
N PHE A 18 -0.47 -4.49 -6.83
CA PHE A 18 0.43 -4.84 -7.91
C PHE A 18 0.67 -3.65 -8.85
N THR A 19 -0.38 -2.96 -9.30
CA THR A 19 -0.24 -1.80 -10.20
C THR A 19 0.55 -0.66 -9.56
N VAL A 20 0.35 -0.42 -8.26
CA VAL A 20 1.10 0.59 -7.48
C VAL A 20 2.58 0.25 -7.39
N VAL A 21 2.90 -1.01 -7.09
CA VAL A 21 4.30 -1.45 -7.01
C VAL A 21 4.95 -1.51 -8.39
N PHE A 22 4.18 -1.83 -9.43
CA PHE A 22 4.66 -1.83 -10.81
C PHE A 22 5.14 -0.44 -11.24
N SER A 23 4.37 0.62 -10.96
CA SER A 23 4.80 1.99 -11.30
C SER A 23 6.05 2.41 -10.53
N ALA A 24 6.14 2.08 -9.22
CA ALA A 24 7.32 2.30 -8.40
C ALA A 24 8.57 1.57 -8.96
N SER A 25 8.39 0.31 -9.35
CA SER A 25 9.46 -0.51 -9.95
C SER A 25 10.00 0.12 -11.22
N ILE A 26 9.13 0.57 -12.13
CA ILE A 26 9.57 1.21 -13.38
C ILE A 26 10.29 2.53 -13.09
N ALA A 27 9.78 3.35 -12.17
CA ALA A 27 10.41 4.61 -11.78
C ALA A 27 11.82 4.39 -11.19
N PHE A 28 11.98 3.40 -10.31
CA PHE A 28 13.28 3.03 -9.75
C PHE A 28 14.29 2.64 -10.82
N LEU A 29 13.88 1.81 -11.80
CA LEU A 29 14.76 1.35 -12.87
C LEU A 29 15.17 2.50 -13.79
N ILE A 30 14.24 3.39 -14.14
CA ILE A 30 14.54 4.59 -14.93
C ILE A 30 15.50 5.51 -14.16
N GLY A 31 15.21 5.80 -12.90
CA GLY A 31 16.04 6.65 -12.05
C GLY A 31 17.44 6.09 -11.82
N SER A 32 17.55 4.78 -11.65
CA SER A 32 18.85 4.09 -11.50
C SER A 32 19.64 4.11 -12.81
N LYS A 33 18.99 3.85 -13.95
CA LYS A 33 19.66 3.89 -15.27
C LYS A 33 20.23 5.28 -15.57
N ILE A 34 19.46 6.34 -15.31
CA ILE A 34 19.94 7.72 -15.50
C ILE A 34 21.15 8.02 -14.62
N GLN A 35 21.21 7.49 -13.39
CA GLN A 35 22.35 7.67 -12.50
C GLN A 35 23.58 6.90 -12.97
N VAL A 36 23.40 5.70 -13.53
CA VAL A 36 24.48 4.93 -14.19
C VAL A 36 25.01 5.69 -15.41
N ASP A 37 24.13 6.17 -16.28
CA ASP A 37 24.50 6.92 -17.49
C ASP A 37 25.25 8.23 -17.16
N ARG A 38 25.03 8.79 -15.95
CA ARG A 38 25.71 9.98 -15.42
C ARG A 38 26.96 9.67 -14.60
N ALA A 39 27.36 8.40 -14.51
CA ALA A 39 28.48 7.93 -13.68
C ALA A 39 28.37 8.33 -12.19
N ILE A 40 27.15 8.41 -11.66
CA ILE A 40 26.89 8.65 -10.23
C ILE A 40 26.96 7.34 -9.45
N ILE A 41 26.49 6.25 -10.06
CA ILE A 41 26.54 4.89 -9.53
C ILE A 41 27.10 3.96 -10.61
N ASP A 42 27.79 2.89 -10.20
CA ASP A 42 28.44 1.97 -11.15
C ASP A 42 27.43 1.04 -11.85
N GLU A 43 26.42 0.56 -11.10
CA GLU A 43 25.42 -0.37 -11.60
C GLU A 43 24.09 -0.26 -10.85
N ILE A 44 23.05 -0.89 -11.40
CA ILE A 44 21.73 -0.97 -10.76
C ILE A 44 21.79 -1.94 -9.59
N ASN A 45 21.48 -1.46 -8.40
CA ASN A 45 21.38 -2.31 -7.21
C ASN A 45 20.05 -3.09 -7.19
N TRP A 46 20.10 -4.34 -7.62
CA TRP A 46 18.94 -5.25 -7.65
C TRP A 46 18.38 -5.60 -6.26
N THR A 47 19.21 -5.57 -5.22
CA THR A 47 18.75 -5.79 -3.85
C THR A 47 17.85 -4.64 -3.40
N ASN A 48 18.24 -3.40 -3.68
CA ASN A 48 17.42 -2.22 -3.38
C ASN A 48 16.10 -2.23 -4.15
N TRP A 49 16.13 -2.64 -5.41
CA TRP A 49 14.93 -2.83 -6.23
C TRP A 49 13.97 -3.86 -5.63
N LEU A 50 14.49 -5.00 -5.15
CA LEU A 50 13.67 -6.03 -4.49
C LEU A 50 13.09 -5.53 -3.17
N ILE A 51 13.89 -4.79 -2.37
CA ILE A 51 13.43 -4.16 -1.13
C ILE A 51 12.27 -3.19 -1.42
N LEU A 52 12.38 -2.38 -2.47
CA LEU A 52 11.31 -1.48 -2.90
C LEU A 52 10.03 -2.25 -3.24
N ILE A 53 10.13 -3.33 -4.02
CA ILE A 53 8.98 -4.14 -4.43
C ILE A 53 8.28 -4.74 -3.21
N VAL A 54 9.04 -5.41 -2.34
CA VAL A 54 8.47 -6.09 -1.18
C VAL A 54 7.93 -5.06 -0.17
N GLY A 55 8.71 -4.02 0.11
CA GLY A 55 8.32 -2.95 1.03
C GLY A 55 7.08 -2.19 0.56
N GLY A 56 7.03 -1.78 -0.71
CA GLY A 56 5.89 -1.10 -1.30
C GLY A 56 4.63 -1.96 -1.32
N PHE A 57 4.76 -3.26 -1.59
CA PHE A 57 3.64 -4.21 -1.56
C PHE A 57 3.04 -4.32 -0.15
N LEU A 58 3.89 -4.45 0.88
CA LEU A 58 3.48 -4.53 2.27
C LEU A 58 2.81 -3.24 2.76
N VAL A 59 3.41 -2.08 2.48
CA VAL A 59 2.87 -0.76 2.86
C VAL A 59 1.50 -0.52 2.23
N THR A 60 1.36 -0.80 0.94
CA THR A 60 0.08 -0.66 0.22
C THR A 60 -0.96 -1.66 0.71
N GLY A 61 -0.54 -2.90 0.99
CA GLY A 61 -1.39 -3.92 1.61
C GLY A 61 -1.91 -3.50 2.99
N ALA A 62 -1.05 -2.89 3.82
CA ALA A 62 -1.42 -2.35 5.12
C ALA A 62 -2.46 -1.23 5.01
N ALA A 63 -2.23 -0.26 4.10
CA ALA A 63 -3.17 0.83 3.84
C ALA A 63 -4.56 0.30 3.40
N ASN A 64 -4.60 -0.77 2.60
CA ASN A 64 -5.84 -1.44 2.19
C ASN A 64 -6.55 -2.14 3.36
N CYS A 65 -5.80 -2.78 4.27
CA CYS A 65 -6.36 -3.38 5.48
C CYS A 65 -7.03 -2.32 6.35
N PHE A 66 -6.33 -1.22 6.66
CA PHE A 66 -6.88 -0.14 7.48
C PHE A 66 -8.08 0.54 6.82
N ASN A 67 -8.03 0.73 5.50
CA ASN A 67 -9.20 1.21 4.75
C ASN A 67 -10.40 0.28 4.98
N GLU A 68 -10.29 -1.03 4.73
CA GLU A 68 -11.41 -1.95 4.90
C GLU A 68 -11.92 -2.03 6.36
N ILE A 69 -11.04 -1.89 7.37
CA ILE A 69 -11.45 -1.78 8.79
C ILE A 69 -12.36 -0.56 9.01
N ILE A 70 -11.97 0.61 8.49
CA ILE A 70 -12.73 1.87 8.64
C ILE A 70 -14.05 1.84 7.84
N GLU A 71 -14.15 0.99 6.83
CA GLU A 71 -15.34 0.88 5.96
C GLU A 71 -16.21 -0.33 6.25
N VAL A 72 -15.85 -1.17 7.22
CA VAL A 72 -16.47 -2.49 7.41
C VAL A 72 -18.00 -2.46 7.43
N ASP A 73 -18.62 -1.52 8.14
CA ASP A 73 -20.08 -1.47 8.26
C ASP A 73 -20.77 -0.90 7.02
N LEU A 74 -20.12 0.00 6.30
CA LEU A 74 -20.65 0.55 5.06
C LEU A 74 -20.49 -0.42 3.91
N ASP A 75 -19.35 -1.13 3.86
CA ASP A 75 -19.10 -2.12 2.83
C ASP A 75 -20.14 -3.26 2.87
N LYS A 76 -20.68 -3.61 4.05
CA LYS A 76 -21.79 -4.57 4.20
C LYS A 76 -23.04 -4.17 3.40
N LEU A 77 -23.27 -2.87 3.23
CA LEU A 77 -24.45 -2.31 2.55
C LEU A 77 -24.27 -2.18 1.03
N MET A 78 -23.07 -2.45 0.49
CA MET A 78 -22.74 -2.19 -0.90
C MET A 78 -22.58 -3.49 -1.70
N THR A 79 -23.32 -3.63 -2.81
CA THR A 79 -23.24 -4.82 -3.69
C THR A 79 -21.82 -5.15 -4.15
N ARG A 80 -20.99 -4.12 -4.38
CA ARG A 80 -19.61 -4.28 -4.85
C ARG A 80 -18.63 -4.72 -3.76
N THR A 81 -18.88 -4.41 -2.49
CA THR A 81 -17.88 -4.58 -1.40
C THR A 81 -18.37 -5.45 -0.24
N LYS A 82 -19.64 -5.83 -0.20
CA LYS A 82 -20.22 -6.74 0.80
C LYS A 82 -19.52 -8.10 0.87
N ASP A 83 -18.92 -8.55 -0.23
CA ASP A 83 -18.21 -9.83 -0.32
C ASP A 83 -16.72 -9.75 0.07
N ARG A 84 -16.25 -8.59 0.54
CA ARG A 84 -14.90 -8.45 1.12
C ARG A 84 -14.77 -9.26 2.41
N PRO A 85 -13.54 -9.68 2.80
CA PRO A 85 -13.34 -10.60 3.92
C PRO A 85 -13.92 -10.13 5.25
N MET A 86 -13.73 -8.86 5.63
CA MET A 86 -14.24 -8.35 6.91
C MET A 86 -15.74 -8.04 6.88
N PRO A 87 -16.28 -7.36 5.84
CA PRO A 87 -17.73 -7.14 5.70
C PRO A 87 -18.55 -8.43 5.65
N ALA A 88 -18.04 -9.47 4.99
CA ALA A 88 -18.70 -10.78 4.89
C ALA A 88 -18.52 -11.67 6.14
N GLY A 89 -17.82 -11.19 7.18
CA GLY A 89 -17.59 -11.94 8.42
C GLY A 89 -16.60 -13.10 8.30
N ARG A 90 -15.88 -13.24 7.18
CA ARG A 90 -14.87 -14.30 6.99
C ARG A 90 -13.53 -13.99 7.69
N MET A 91 -13.29 -12.72 7.98
CA MET A 91 -12.19 -12.24 8.83
C MET A 91 -12.72 -11.25 9.85
N THR A 92 -12.18 -11.31 11.07
CA THR A 92 -12.49 -10.33 12.12
C THR A 92 -11.72 -9.03 11.88
N THR A 93 -12.23 -7.91 12.40
CA THR A 93 -11.51 -6.63 12.38
C THR A 93 -10.18 -6.69 13.12
N GLY A 94 -10.07 -7.49 14.18
CA GLY A 94 -8.82 -7.75 14.89
C GLY A 94 -7.77 -8.45 14.02
N GLN A 95 -8.16 -9.48 13.24
CA GLN A 95 -7.26 -10.12 12.27
C GLN A 95 -6.81 -9.16 11.18
N GLY A 96 -7.73 -8.31 10.69
CA GLY A 96 -7.39 -7.25 9.74
C GLY A 96 -6.40 -6.24 10.32
N LEU A 97 -6.60 -5.82 11.57
CA LEU A 97 -5.73 -4.88 12.27
C LEU A 97 -4.32 -5.44 12.46
N VAL A 98 -4.21 -6.67 12.96
CA VAL A 98 -2.90 -7.34 13.13
C VAL A 98 -2.20 -7.50 11.79
N SER A 99 -2.91 -7.94 10.74
CA SER A 99 -2.35 -8.07 9.40
C SER A 99 -1.83 -6.73 8.86
N GLY A 100 -2.64 -5.66 9.01
CA GLY A 100 -2.27 -4.31 8.61
C GLY A 100 -1.05 -3.79 9.36
N LEU A 101 -1.00 -3.97 10.68
CA LEU A 101 0.14 -3.53 11.50
C LEU A 101 1.42 -4.29 11.17
N VAL A 102 1.36 -5.61 11.02
CA VAL A 102 2.53 -6.43 10.66
C VAL A 102 3.07 -6.03 9.29
N MET A 103 2.20 -5.89 8.29
CA MET A 103 2.63 -5.45 6.95
C MET A 103 3.14 -4.00 6.96
N GLY A 104 2.49 -3.10 7.71
CA GLY A 104 2.90 -1.70 7.81
C GLY A 104 4.29 -1.57 8.43
N ILE A 105 4.52 -2.20 9.59
CA ILE A 105 5.81 -2.16 10.29
C ILE A 105 6.90 -2.82 9.43
N ALA A 106 6.66 -4.03 8.91
CA ALA A 106 7.65 -4.73 8.10
C ALA A 106 7.98 -3.99 6.80
N GLY A 107 6.96 -3.46 6.12
CA GLY A 107 7.11 -2.71 4.88
C GLY A 107 7.85 -1.39 5.09
N THR A 108 7.46 -0.61 6.09
CA THR A 108 8.16 0.64 6.45
C THR A 108 9.60 0.37 6.87
N TRP A 109 9.85 -0.69 7.65
CA TRP A 109 11.22 -1.05 8.05
C TRP A 109 12.09 -1.42 6.84
N LEU A 110 11.55 -2.19 5.89
CA LEU A 110 12.25 -2.51 4.65
C LEU A 110 12.57 -1.25 3.83
N LEU A 111 11.58 -0.39 3.62
CA LEU A 111 11.78 0.86 2.87
C LEU A 111 12.75 1.82 3.58
N GLY A 112 12.76 1.84 4.92
CA GLY A 112 13.72 2.61 5.72
C GLY A 112 15.17 2.16 5.56
N LYS A 113 15.42 0.95 5.06
CA LYS A 113 16.78 0.49 4.69
C LYS A 113 17.30 1.11 3.40
N LEU A 114 16.40 1.60 2.53
CA LEU A 114 16.81 2.30 1.32
C LEU A 114 17.29 3.71 1.67
N ASN A 115 16.49 4.43 2.46
CA ASN A 115 16.82 5.70 3.10
C ASN A 115 15.70 6.06 4.10
N LEU A 116 15.97 7.03 4.97
CA LEU A 116 15.03 7.43 6.03
C LEU A 116 13.76 8.08 5.45
N GLU A 117 13.92 8.86 4.39
CA GLU A 117 12.87 9.63 3.73
C GLU A 117 11.80 8.72 3.12
N THR A 118 12.18 7.69 2.38
CA THR A 118 11.26 6.67 1.83
C THR A 118 10.53 5.94 2.96
N GLY A 119 11.22 5.64 4.06
CA GLY A 119 10.60 5.10 5.27
C GLY A 119 9.52 6.03 5.84
N LEU A 120 9.81 7.31 6.03
CA LEU A 120 8.87 8.31 6.53
C LEU A 120 7.68 8.54 5.59
N ILE A 121 7.94 8.63 4.28
CA ILE A 121 6.90 8.75 3.24
C ILE A 121 5.97 7.55 3.30
N SER A 122 6.47 6.33 3.55
CA SER A 122 5.63 5.14 3.66
C SER A 122 4.63 5.21 4.82
N VAL A 123 5.08 5.66 6.00
CA VAL A 123 4.22 5.85 7.17
C VAL A 123 3.20 6.95 6.90
N PHE A 124 3.66 8.08 6.34
CA PHE A 124 2.80 9.18 5.98
C PHE A 124 1.73 8.77 4.95
N SER A 125 2.11 7.98 3.94
CA SER A 125 1.22 7.42 2.93
C SER A 125 0.12 6.55 3.55
N ILE A 126 0.47 5.64 4.47
CA ILE A 126 -0.50 4.81 5.22
C ILE A 126 -1.46 5.70 6.00
N LEU A 127 -0.94 6.66 6.77
CA LEU A 127 -1.76 7.52 7.63
C LEU A 127 -2.71 8.39 6.80
N LEU A 128 -2.19 9.00 5.74
CA LEU A 128 -2.96 9.88 4.86
C LEU A 128 -4.05 9.11 4.11
N TYR A 129 -3.75 7.89 3.63
CA TYR A 129 -4.75 7.06 2.95
C TYR A 129 -5.83 6.55 3.91
N ALA A 130 -5.43 5.98 5.04
CA ALA A 130 -6.34 5.34 5.98
C ALA A 130 -7.14 6.35 6.79
N PHE A 131 -6.50 7.36 7.39
CA PHE A 131 -7.14 8.22 8.39
C PHE A 131 -7.59 9.58 7.86
N ALA A 132 -7.03 10.07 6.75
CA ALA A 132 -7.49 11.32 6.14
C ALA A 132 -8.39 11.06 4.92
N TYR A 133 -7.89 10.36 3.89
CA TYR A 133 -8.62 10.12 2.65
C TYR A 133 -9.87 9.28 2.85
N THR A 134 -9.78 8.15 3.56
CA THR A 134 -10.92 7.21 3.71
C THR A 134 -12.13 7.83 4.41
N PRO A 135 -11.98 8.64 5.48
CA PRO A 135 -13.12 9.38 6.03
C PRO A 135 -13.57 10.54 5.13
N LEU A 136 -12.63 11.27 4.51
CA LEU A 136 -12.93 12.47 3.74
C LEU A 136 -13.71 12.18 2.46
N LYS A 137 -13.45 11.06 1.79
CA LYS A 137 -14.16 10.67 0.56
C LYS A 137 -15.67 10.52 0.73
N ARG A 138 -16.15 10.41 1.98
CA ARG A 138 -17.58 10.37 2.31
C ARG A 138 -18.20 11.74 2.49
N LYS A 139 -17.39 12.78 2.71
CA LYS A 139 -17.84 14.11 3.08
C LYS A 139 -17.76 15.11 1.93
N SER A 140 -16.71 15.04 1.11
CA SER A 140 -16.47 16.04 0.07
C SER A 140 -15.70 15.47 -1.12
N PRO A 141 -15.98 15.94 -2.36
CA PRO A 141 -15.16 15.66 -3.55
C PRO A 141 -13.69 16.08 -3.41
N ILE A 142 -13.37 17.00 -2.48
CA ILE A 142 -11.99 17.43 -2.18
C ILE A 142 -11.11 16.24 -1.78
N ALA A 143 -11.69 15.14 -1.31
CA ALA A 143 -10.97 13.91 -1.01
C ALA A 143 -10.12 13.38 -2.17
N VAL A 144 -10.48 13.69 -3.43
CA VAL A 144 -9.68 13.29 -4.59
C VAL A 144 -8.25 13.86 -4.51
N PHE A 145 -8.09 15.12 -4.08
CA PHE A 145 -6.77 15.74 -3.94
C PHE A 145 -5.96 15.08 -2.83
N VAL A 146 -6.60 14.77 -1.70
CA VAL A 146 -5.94 14.08 -0.58
C VAL A 146 -5.54 12.66 -0.98
N GLY A 147 -6.40 11.96 -1.74
CA GLY A 147 -6.13 10.61 -2.23
C GLY A 147 -5.07 10.56 -3.34
N ALA A 148 -4.86 11.65 -4.08
CA ALA A 148 -3.83 11.74 -5.10
C ALA A 148 -2.41 11.67 -4.51
N LEU A 149 -2.22 12.18 -3.28
CA LEU A 149 -0.92 12.20 -2.61
C LEU A 149 -0.37 10.78 -2.34
N PRO A 150 -1.07 9.88 -1.60
CA PRO A 150 -0.61 8.50 -1.44
C PRO A 150 -0.43 7.75 -2.77
N GLY A 151 -1.19 8.12 -3.81
CA GLY A 151 -1.06 7.54 -5.14
C GLY A 151 0.19 8.00 -5.90
N ALA A 152 0.72 9.19 -5.58
CA ALA A 152 1.89 9.79 -6.23
C ALA A 152 3.22 9.47 -5.54
N PHE A 153 3.18 8.98 -4.29
CA PHE A 153 4.38 8.65 -3.52
C PHE A 153 5.15 7.38 -3.94
N PRO A 154 4.54 6.30 -4.47
CA PRO A 154 5.27 5.08 -4.79
C PRO A 154 6.47 5.25 -5.75
N PRO A 155 6.41 6.14 -6.75
CA PRO A 155 7.57 6.46 -7.61
C PRO A 155 8.66 7.36 -7.00
N LEU A 156 8.46 7.90 -5.80
CA LEU A 156 9.40 8.80 -5.10
C LEU A 156 10.37 8.01 -4.22
#